data_AF-A0A3E0Q7S7-F1
#
_entry.id   AF-A0A3E0Q7S7-F1
#
_cell.length_a   1.000
_cell.length_b   1.000
_cell.length_c   1.000
_cell.angle_alpha   90.00
_cell.angle_beta   90.00
_cell.angle_gamma   90.00
#
_symmetry.space_group_name_H-M   'P 1'
#
loop_
_entity.id
_entity.type
_entity.pdbx_description
1 polymer ?
#
loop_
_entity_poly.entity_id
_entity_poly.type
_entity_poly.pdbx_seq_one_letter_code
_entity_poly.pdbx_strand_id
1 'polypeptide(L)'
;MSEFLQISPRITVLPVIHGSGDFAVEVRRLMLSREFDCLAVPLPASFQADVERAVGHLPGITLVLQEELPNYRVSDWSPESEQRDDGGDERTYSYVPIDPCQPVIAALRFALQERMPRAFIDLEVEQYQPLGAVLPDPYALKEVSSETFAAAVLPMIPRLPAGQPLERAVVMARRLRDLEERYQSILFVCSLTDWPWIREAYTERHEPSLGDSVVEDTALYRPDPNTLVFLLGELPYITGLYERARSQLDDDENLSIDGVKEMLLATRERYEAELKSRARKITPHLLSTCLKYIRNLSLVERRLTPDLYTLIVAARQIAGDQFAIHLAETARDYPEMEWLPYPEIKMGIGRGELPDGEVAGLKSRLPGHPVVWRSCQLNRRPPKIDQQQWAMRWNPFRQCSWPPEDIAIERFRTHVKDHALSILGNDLALTEKFSTSLKDGLDIRETLRNWHTGDLYVKVFPPNRGSLDCVLMLFDSPADPREYPWRITWHAEPHDESTLSFFATSFQEELVGPGIALASYGGAMFLFPPKPIRDVWRDARFDFADTLEERLLAAACYHSNERHIALLSDAPPGAGWRRLAKKYGKKLIHVPFARFSQETVQQLRMFHVLNGQEVRSYAEHFIRKA
;
A
#
# COMPACT_ATOMS: atom_id res chain seq x y z
N MET A 1 15.76 -27.38 -25.26
CA MET A 1 14.34 -27.73 -25.25
C MET A 1 14.14 -29.14 -25.74
N SER A 2 13.35 -29.92 -25.02
CA SER A 2 12.89 -31.23 -25.46
C SER A 2 11.89 -31.09 -26.62
N GLU A 3 11.62 -32.18 -27.33
CA GLU A 3 10.56 -32.26 -28.36
C GLU A 3 9.16 -31.92 -27.80
N PHE A 4 9.00 -31.78 -26.47
CA PHE A 4 7.73 -31.55 -25.80
C PHE A 4 7.02 -30.26 -26.23
N LEU A 5 7.79 -29.16 -26.37
CA LEU A 5 7.30 -27.85 -26.79
C LEU A 5 7.49 -27.60 -28.30
N GLN A 6 7.49 -28.67 -29.09
CA GLN A 6 7.46 -28.59 -30.55
C GLN A 6 6.14 -29.12 -31.07
N ILE A 7 5.49 -28.34 -31.94
CA ILE A 7 4.31 -28.80 -32.70
C ILE A 7 4.78 -29.54 -33.96
N SER A 8 5.88 -29.08 -34.56
CA SER A 8 6.55 -29.71 -35.70
C SER A 8 8.06 -29.43 -35.63
N PRO A 9 8.89 -30.05 -36.50
CA PRO A 9 10.32 -29.74 -36.57
C PRO A 9 10.65 -28.26 -36.83
N ARG A 10 9.70 -27.51 -37.43
CA ARG A 10 9.83 -26.09 -37.75
C ARG A 10 9.08 -25.16 -36.80
N ILE A 11 8.15 -25.69 -35.99
CA ILE A 11 7.28 -24.90 -35.13
C ILE A 11 7.59 -25.21 -33.66
N THR A 12 8.21 -24.24 -33.01
CA THR A 12 8.40 -24.22 -31.56
C THR A 12 7.27 -23.43 -30.92
N VAL A 13 6.69 -23.94 -29.84
CA VAL A 13 5.60 -23.26 -29.13
C VAL A 13 6.00 -22.94 -27.71
N LEU A 14 5.76 -21.70 -27.30
CA LEU A 14 5.92 -21.27 -25.92
C LEU A 14 4.53 -21.02 -25.32
N PRO A 15 4.01 -21.97 -24.52
CA PRO A 15 2.77 -21.76 -23.79
C PRO A 15 3.02 -20.82 -22.62
N VAL A 16 2.22 -19.76 -22.51
CA VAL A 16 2.39 -18.68 -21.52
C VAL A 16 1.13 -18.44 -20.71
N ILE A 17 1.30 -17.88 -19.52
CA ILE A 17 0.22 -17.23 -18.77
C ILE A 17 0.21 -15.76 -19.15
N HIS A 18 -0.92 -15.27 -19.69
CA HIS A 18 -1.08 -13.88 -20.07
C HIS A 18 -1.00 -12.92 -18.87
N GLY A 19 -0.46 -11.73 -19.10
CA GLY A 19 -0.33 -10.68 -18.07
C GLY A 19 0.65 -11.06 -16.95
N SER A 20 1.77 -11.69 -17.30
CA SER A 20 2.80 -12.11 -16.34
C SER A 20 4.18 -11.63 -16.76
N GLY A 21 4.81 -10.85 -15.87
CA GLY A 21 6.18 -10.38 -16.08
C GLY A 21 7.19 -11.52 -16.19
N ASP A 22 7.02 -12.59 -15.42
CA ASP A 22 7.90 -13.76 -15.44
C ASP A 22 7.88 -14.47 -16.80
N PHE A 23 6.71 -14.63 -17.42
CA PHE A 23 6.61 -15.19 -18.77
C PHE A 23 7.10 -14.21 -19.84
N ALA A 24 6.97 -12.89 -19.64
CA ALA A 24 7.52 -11.90 -20.57
C ALA A 24 9.06 -11.95 -20.60
N VAL A 25 9.70 -12.15 -19.43
CA VAL A 25 11.15 -12.39 -19.33
C VAL A 25 11.53 -13.71 -20.00
N GLU A 26 10.77 -14.78 -19.80
CA GLU A 26 11.03 -16.09 -20.41
C GLU A 26 10.89 -16.06 -21.94
N VAL A 27 9.90 -15.33 -22.48
CA VAL A 27 9.76 -15.07 -23.93
C VAL A 27 11.04 -14.43 -24.47
N ARG A 28 11.51 -13.35 -23.83
CA ARG A 28 12.73 -12.65 -24.25
C ARG A 28 13.94 -13.57 -24.15
N ARG A 29 14.08 -14.34 -23.07
CA ARG A 29 15.15 -15.32 -22.89
C ARG A 29 15.17 -16.34 -24.02
N LEU A 30 14.00 -16.88 -24.37
CA LEU A 30 13.86 -17.85 -25.47
C LEU A 30 14.26 -17.24 -26.81
N MET A 31 13.74 -16.06 -27.14
CA MET A 31 14.02 -15.37 -28.41
C MET A 31 15.47 -14.90 -28.55
N LEU A 32 16.18 -14.63 -27.44
CA LEU A 32 17.62 -14.36 -27.45
C LEU A 32 18.47 -15.62 -27.58
N SER A 33 17.97 -16.76 -27.09
CA SER A 33 18.71 -18.03 -27.11
C SER A 33 18.66 -18.77 -28.44
N ARG A 34 17.70 -18.44 -29.32
CA ARG A 34 17.44 -19.14 -30.59
C ARG A 34 16.98 -18.15 -31.65
N GLU A 35 17.38 -18.41 -32.89
CA GLU A 35 16.91 -17.66 -34.04
C GLU A 35 15.57 -18.23 -34.56
N PHE A 36 14.61 -17.34 -34.71
CA PHE A 36 13.32 -17.61 -35.33
C PHE A 36 13.15 -16.70 -36.55
N ASP A 37 12.58 -17.21 -37.63
CA ASP A 37 12.34 -16.45 -38.86
C ASP A 37 10.89 -15.96 -38.99
N CYS A 38 10.01 -16.37 -38.07
CA CYS A 38 8.65 -15.84 -37.95
C CYS A 38 8.13 -15.98 -36.51
N LEU A 39 7.45 -14.94 -36.01
CA LEU A 39 6.67 -14.98 -34.78
C LEU A 39 5.18 -15.15 -35.12
N ALA A 40 4.52 -16.16 -34.55
CA ALA A 40 3.08 -16.33 -34.60
C ALA A 40 2.45 -15.97 -33.24
N VAL A 41 1.34 -15.22 -33.27
CA VAL A 41 0.61 -14.77 -32.06
C VAL A 41 -0.90 -15.07 -32.15
N PRO A 42 -1.57 -15.34 -31.01
CA PRO A 42 -2.99 -15.69 -30.92
C PRO A 42 -3.86 -14.43 -30.96
N LEU A 43 -3.63 -13.59 -31.96
CA LEU A 43 -4.41 -12.38 -32.22
C LEU A 43 -4.92 -12.40 -33.66
N PRO A 44 -6.08 -11.80 -33.95
CA PRO A 44 -6.64 -11.73 -35.29
C PRO A 44 -5.87 -10.75 -36.17
N ALA A 45 -5.92 -10.93 -37.49
CA ALA A 45 -5.20 -10.08 -38.44
C ALA A 45 -5.67 -8.62 -38.40
N SER A 46 -6.94 -8.37 -38.08
CA SER A 46 -7.54 -7.04 -37.91
C SER A 46 -6.83 -6.19 -36.85
N PHE A 47 -6.26 -6.82 -35.82
CA PHE A 47 -5.53 -6.14 -34.76
C PHE A 47 -4.08 -5.79 -35.12
N GLN A 48 -3.53 -6.36 -36.20
CA GLN A 48 -2.09 -6.28 -36.47
C GLN A 48 -1.58 -4.84 -36.57
N ALA A 49 -2.20 -4.01 -37.41
CA ALA A 49 -1.70 -2.67 -37.71
C ALA A 49 -1.69 -1.75 -36.47
N ASP A 50 -2.76 -1.79 -35.69
CA ASP A 50 -2.92 -0.93 -34.52
C ASP A 50 -2.16 -1.46 -33.31
N VAL A 51 -2.11 -2.79 -33.08
CA VAL A 51 -1.28 -3.37 -32.01
C VAL A 51 0.20 -3.09 -32.25
N GLU A 52 0.70 -3.26 -33.47
CA GLU A 52 2.11 -2.95 -33.78
C GLU A 52 2.42 -1.46 -33.61
N ARG A 53 1.50 -0.57 -33.98
CA ARG A 53 1.62 0.88 -33.71
C ARG A 53 1.64 1.17 -32.21
N ALA A 54 0.77 0.53 -31.44
CA ALA A 54 0.68 0.66 -30.00
C ALA A 54 1.96 0.21 -29.29
N VAL A 55 2.52 -0.93 -29.71
CA VAL A 55 3.79 -1.46 -29.19
C VAL A 55 4.93 -0.47 -29.41
N GLY A 56 4.90 0.29 -30.51
CA GLY A 56 5.85 1.36 -30.79
C GLY A 56 5.79 2.55 -29.81
N HIS A 57 4.71 2.68 -29.02
CA HIS A 57 4.57 3.72 -28.00
C HIS A 57 5.06 3.29 -26.61
N LEU A 58 5.46 2.02 -26.42
CA LEU A 58 6.00 1.59 -25.12
C LEU A 58 7.28 2.39 -24.78
N PRO A 59 7.40 2.91 -23.54
CA PRO A 59 6.71 2.46 -22.32
C PRO A 59 5.30 3.03 -22.06
N GLY A 60 4.81 3.97 -22.87
CA GLY A 60 3.45 4.48 -22.75
C GLY A 60 2.37 3.40 -22.89
N ILE A 61 1.60 3.17 -21.84
CA ILE A 61 0.55 2.14 -21.81
C ILE A 61 -0.62 2.53 -22.72
N THR A 62 -1.04 1.61 -23.58
CA THR A 62 -2.17 1.77 -24.50
C THR A 62 -3.03 0.52 -24.55
N LEU A 63 -4.17 0.61 -25.23
CA LEU A 63 -5.01 -0.53 -25.57
C LEU A 63 -5.63 -0.33 -26.95
N VAL A 64 -5.86 -1.43 -27.64
CA VAL A 64 -6.54 -1.46 -28.94
C VAL A 64 -7.92 -2.05 -28.73
N LEU A 65 -8.98 -1.30 -29.04
CA LEU A 65 -10.38 -1.73 -28.96
C LEU A 65 -10.93 -2.07 -30.34
N GLN A 66 -11.85 -3.03 -30.38
CA GLN A 66 -12.70 -3.36 -31.50
C GLN A 66 -14.13 -3.53 -30.99
N GLU A 67 -15.09 -2.85 -31.62
CA GLU A 67 -16.50 -2.97 -31.29
C GLU A 67 -17.05 -4.33 -31.74
N GLU A 68 -17.80 -4.99 -30.87
CA GLU A 68 -18.51 -6.23 -31.22
C GLU A 68 -19.84 -5.90 -31.88
N LEU A 69 -20.15 -6.61 -32.97
CA LEU A 69 -21.41 -6.40 -33.68
C LEU A 69 -22.61 -6.83 -32.81
N PRO A 70 -23.65 -5.98 -32.67
CA PRO A 70 -24.82 -6.30 -31.87
C PRO A 70 -25.55 -7.52 -32.44
N ASN A 71 -26.02 -8.39 -31.54
CA ASN A 71 -26.72 -9.59 -31.93
C ASN A 71 -28.16 -9.22 -32.30
N TYR A 72 -28.46 -8.97 -33.57
CA TYR A 72 -29.85 -8.88 -34.03
C TYR A 72 -30.51 -10.26 -33.96
N ARG A 73 -30.88 -10.70 -32.76
CA ARG A 73 -31.88 -11.76 -32.60
C ARG A 73 -33.21 -11.15 -32.97
N VAL A 74 -33.73 -11.52 -34.14
CA VAL A 74 -35.15 -11.34 -34.46
C VAL A 74 -35.91 -12.19 -33.45
N SER A 75 -36.25 -11.63 -32.29
CA SER A 75 -37.18 -12.26 -31.38
C SER A 75 -38.53 -12.31 -32.08
N ASP A 76 -39.06 -13.51 -32.29
CA ASP A 76 -40.45 -13.70 -32.72
C ASP A 76 -41.35 -12.83 -31.85
N TRP A 77 -42.00 -11.85 -32.47
CA TRP A 77 -42.87 -10.89 -31.79
C TRP A 77 -43.93 -11.64 -30.98
N SER A 78 -43.90 -11.51 -29.66
CA SER A 78 -44.94 -12.02 -28.76
C SER A 78 -45.48 -10.89 -27.88
N PRO A 79 -46.81 -10.78 -27.68
CA PRO A 79 -47.45 -9.62 -27.04
C PRO A 79 -47.13 -9.43 -25.54
N GLU A 80 -46.34 -10.34 -24.93
CA GLU A 80 -45.98 -10.31 -23.51
C GLU A 80 -44.60 -9.69 -23.25
N SER A 81 -43.88 -9.27 -24.30
CA SER A 81 -42.53 -8.68 -24.20
C SER A 81 -42.50 -7.19 -23.81
N GLU A 82 -43.65 -6.51 -23.73
CA GLU A 82 -43.73 -5.06 -23.44
C GLU A 82 -43.42 -4.64 -21.98
N GLN A 83 -42.96 -5.54 -21.09
CA GLN A 83 -42.74 -5.19 -19.68
C GLN A 83 -41.32 -5.46 -19.13
N ARG A 84 -40.32 -5.79 -19.96
CA ARG A 84 -38.93 -5.98 -19.51
C ARG A 84 -37.79 -5.53 -20.46
N ASP A 85 -38.02 -4.60 -21.39
CA ASP A 85 -36.93 -4.04 -22.22
C ASP A 85 -36.60 -2.59 -21.86
N ASP A 86 -36.04 -2.41 -20.66
CA ASP A 86 -35.30 -1.20 -20.25
C ASP A 86 -33.78 -1.46 -20.26
N GLY A 87 -33.34 -2.45 -21.03
CA GLY A 87 -31.94 -2.79 -21.26
C GLY A 87 -31.60 -2.60 -22.72
N GLY A 88 -31.30 -1.36 -23.16
CA GLY A 88 -30.58 -1.18 -24.41
C GLY A 88 -29.31 -2.03 -24.36
N ASP A 89 -29.05 -2.82 -25.39
CA ASP A 89 -27.85 -3.65 -25.48
C ASP A 89 -26.61 -2.78 -25.19
N GLU A 90 -25.99 -2.96 -24.01
CA GLU A 90 -24.76 -2.25 -23.65
C GLU A 90 -23.71 -2.56 -24.73
N ARG A 91 -23.17 -1.52 -25.38
CA ARG A 91 -22.12 -1.69 -26.39
C ARG A 91 -20.98 -2.50 -25.79
N THR A 92 -20.51 -3.48 -26.53
CA THR A 92 -19.48 -4.41 -26.07
C THR A 92 -18.27 -4.31 -26.99
N TYR A 93 -17.08 -4.31 -26.41
CA TYR A 93 -15.83 -4.26 -27.14
C TYR A 93 -14.92 -5.40 -26.72
N SER A 94 -14.17 -5.92 -27.69
CA SER A 94 -13.00 -6.75 -27.43
C SER A 94 -11.74 -5.90 -27.49
N TYR A 95 -10.75 -6.16 -26.63
CA TYR A 95 -9.55 -5.34 -26.58
C TYR A 95 -8.26 -6.15 -26.39
N VAL A 96 -7.15 -5.59 -26.85
CA VAL A 96 -5.79 -6.09 -26.60
C VAL A 96 -5.06 -5.11 -25.68
N PRO A 97 -4.66 -5.52 -24.46
CA PRO A 97 -3.86 -4.67 -23.58
C PRO A 97 -2.42 -4.60 -24.09
N ILE A 98 -1.87 -3.39 -24.20
CA ILE A 98 -0.47 -3.16 -24.59
C ILE A 98 0.33 -2.99 -23.30
N ASP A 99 0.48 -4.10 -22.59
CA ASP A 99 1.17 -4.20 -21.31
C ASP A 99 2.62 -4.69 -21.53
N PRO A 100 3.66 -3.98 -21.03
CA PRO A 100 5.06 -4.43 -21.02
C PRO A 100 5.30 -5.83 -20.47
N CYS A 101 4.48 -6.25 -19.51
CA CYS A 101 4.55 -7.54 -18.83
C CYS A 101 3.64 -8.59 -19.47
N GLN A 102 2.95 -8.28 -20.58
CA GLN A 102 2.18 -9.27 -21.32
C GLN A 102 3.11 -10.05 -22.27
N PRO A 103 3.25 -11.38 -22.14
CA PRO A 103 4.21 -12.16 -22.93
C PRO A 103 4.03 -12.06 -24.45
N VAL A 104 2.79 -11.98 -24.94
CA VAL A 104 2.51 -11.79 -26.38
C VAL A 104 2.99 -10.41 -26.86
N ILE A 105 2.78 -9.37 -26.05
CA ILE A 105 3.23 -8.01 -26.35
C ILE A 105 4.75 -7.90 -26.27
N ALA A 106 5.38 -8.56 -25.29
CA ALA A 106 6.82 -8.68 -25.20
C ALA A 106 7.44 -9.38 -26.43
N ALA A 107 6.82 -10.46 -26.90
CA ALA A 107 7.22 -11.16 -28.12
C ALA A 107 7.10 -10.25 -29.35
N LEU A 108 5.96 -9.55 -29.51
CA LEU A 108 5.74 -8.62 -30.61
C LEU A 108 6.74 -7.47 -30.59
N ARG A 109 7.02 -6.90 -29.41
CA ARG A 109 8.03 -5.84 -29.25
C ARG A 109 9.41 -6.31 -29.70
N PHE A 110 9.82 -7.50 -29.28
CA PHE A 110 11.09 -8.08 -29.70
C PHE A 110 11.12 -8.34 -31.22
N ALA A 111 10.07 -8.94 -31.78
CA ALA A 111 9.97 -9.21 -33.20
C ALA A 111 10.00 -7.94 -34.05
N LEU A 112 9.39 -6.84 -33.59
CA LEU A 112 9.44 -5.54 -34.26
C LEU A 112 10.86 -4.95 -34.23
N GLN A 113 11.56 -5.05 -33.10
CA GLN A 113 12.95 -4.58 -32.94
C GLN A 113 13.92 -5.33 -33.86
N GLU A 114 13.77 -6.65 -33.95
CA GLU A 114 14.59 -7.52 -34.81
C GLU A 114 14.09 -7.58 -36.27
N ARG A 115 13.03 -6.82 -36.61
CA ARG A 115 12.39 -6.84 -37.95
C ARG A 115 11.98 -8.24 -38.41
N MET A 116 11.66 -9.11 -37.45
CA MET A 116 11.14 -10.44 -37.70
C MET A 116 9.73 -10.32 -38.32
N PRO A 117 9.36 -11.19 -39.28
CA PRO A 117 7.97 -11.36 -39.71
C PRO A 117 7.06 -11.74 -38.54
N ARG A 118 5.90 -11.10 -38.42
CA ARG A 118 4.85 -11.44 -37.44
C ARG A 118 3.62 -11.94 -38.17
N ALA A 119 3.02 -13.01 -37.67
CA ALA A 119 1.77 -13.57 -38.17
C ALA A 119 0.72 -13.57 -37.05
N PHE A 120 -0.38 -12.87 -37.29
CA PHE A 120 -1.56 -12.84 -36.44
C PHE A 120 -2.48 -13.96 -36.93
N ILE A 121 -2.56 -15.05 -36.16
CA ILE A 121 -3.11 -16.32 -36.66
C ILE A 121 -4.46 -16.70 -36.06
N ASP A 122 -5.06 -15.88 -35.19
CA ASP A 122 -6.34 -16.19 -34.55
C ASP A 122 -7.56 -15.83 -35.41
N LEU A 123 -8.67 -16.54 -35.24
CA LEU A 123 -9.89 -16.40 -36.04
C LEU A 123 -10.58 -15.05 -35.78
N GLU A 124 -11.01 -14.37 -36.86
CA GLU A 124 -11.87 -13.19 -36.76
C GLU A 124 -13.29 -13.58 -36.36
N VAL A 125 -13.80 -12.94 -35.30
CA VAL A 125 -15.10 -13.26 -34.70
C VAL A 125 -15.86 -11.98 -34.35
N GLU A 126 -17.16 -11.99 -34.62
CA GLU A 126 -18.07 -10.85 -34.35
C GLU A 126 -18.21 -10.56 -32.85
N GLN A 127 -18.29 -11.62 -32.03
CA GLN A 127 -18.46 -11.54 -30.58
C GLN A 127 -17.43 -12.42 -29.91
N TYR A 128 -16.48 -11.82 -29.20
CA TYR A 128 -15.42 -12.57 -28.55
C TYR A 128 -15.91 -13.29 -27.30
N GLN A 129 -15.51 -14.54 -27.15
CA GLN A 129 -15.73 -15.36 -25.96
C GLN A 129 -14.41 -15.53 -25.19
N PRO A 130 -14.17 -14.75 -24.13
CA PRO A 130 -12.96 -14.88 -23.33
C PRO A 130 -12.97 -16.20 -22.55
N LEU A 131 -11.84 -16.90 -22.58
CA LEU A 131 -11.62 -18.09 -21.76
C LEU A 131 -10.62 -17.75 -20.65
N GLY A 132 -11.08 -17.76 -19.39
CA GLY A 132 -10.23 -17.60 -18.22
C GLY A 132 -9.91 -18.94 -17.58
N ALA A 133 -8.72 -19.08 -17.02
CA ALA A 133 -8.33 -20.23 -16.22
C ALA A 133 -7.62 -19.82 -14.93
N VAL A 134 -7.83 -20.62 -13.88
CA VAL A 134 -7.04 -20.52 -12.65
C VAL A 134 -5.82 -21.42 -12.82
N LEU A 135 -4.69 -20.80 -13.13
CA LEU A 135 -3.41 -21.48 -13.35
C LEU A 135 -2.49 -21.34 -12.13
N PRO A 136 -1.43 -22.16 -12.01
CA PRO A 136 -0.38 -21.94 -11.02
C PRO A 136 0.35 -20.63 -11.24
N ASP A 137 0.99 -20.14 -10.19
CA ASP A 137 1.72 -18.88 -10.19
C ASP A 137 2.95 -18.92 -11.12
N PRO A 138 3.10 -17.95 -12.04
CA PRO A 138 4.27 -17.83 -12.91
C PRO A 138 5.62 -17.76 -12.19
N TYR A 139 5.64 -17.36 -10.92
CA TYR A 139 6.88 -17.32 -10.12
C TYR A 139 7.58 -18.69 -10.05
N ALA A 140 6.88 -19.79 -10.28
CA ALA A 140 7.50 -21.11 -10.36
C ALA A 140 8.60 -21.20 -11.44
N LEU A 141 8.57 -20.37 -12.49
CA LEU A 141 9.57 -20.32 -13.56
C LEU A 141 10.98 -19.94 -13.09
N LYS A 142 11.15 -19.48 -11.84
CA LYS A 142 12.48 -19.23 -11.25
C LYS A 142 13.19 -20.52 -10.85
N GLU A 143 12.42 -21.57 -10.56
CA GLU A 143 12.93 -22.85 -10.06
C GLU A 143 12.80 -23.97 -11.10
N VAL A 144 11.85 -23.86 -12.04
CA VAL A 144 11.61 -24.86 -13.09
C VAL A 144 11.64 -24.25 -14.49
N SER A 145 12.04 -25.03 -15.48
CA SER A 145 11.99 -24.58 -16.88
C SER A 145 10.55 -24.46 -17.38
N SER A 146 10.34 -23.67 -18.43
CA SER A 146 9.04 -23.52 -19.09
C SER A 146 8.46 -24.87 -19.57
N GLU A 147 9.29 -25.81 -20.02
CA GLU A 147 8.83 -27.16 -20.38
C GLU A 147 8.35 -27.96 -19.17
N THR A 148 9.10 -27.95 -18.06
CA THR A 148 8.70 -28.66 -16.83
C THR A 148 7.43 -28.06 -16.25
N PHE A 149 7.30 -26.73 -16.27
CA PHE A 149 6.08 -26.04 -15.87
C PHE A 149 4.88 -26.45 -16.73
N ALA A 150 4.99 -26.39 -18.06
CA ALA A 150 3.92 -26.77 -18.97
C ALA A 150 3.54 -28.26 -18.82
N ALA A 151 4.52 -29.15 -18.65
CA ALA A 151 4.27 -30.58 -18.43
C ALA A 151 3.52 -30.86 -17.12
N ALA A 152 3.82 -30.11 -16.05
CA ALA A 152 3.14 -30.25 -14.77
C ALA A 152 1.69 -29.76 -14.81
N VAL A 153 1.40 -28.70 -15.59
CA VAL A 153 0.06 -28.13 -15.71
C VAL A 153 -0.83 -28.89 -16.69
N LEU A 154 -0.25 -29.54 -17.71
CA LEU A 154 -0.97 -30.22 -18.79
C LEU A 154 -2.15 -31.12 -18.31
N PRO A 155 -2.03 -31.95 -17.26
CA PRO A 155 -3.13 -32.82 -16.81
C PRO A 155 -4.33 -32.05 -16.23
N MET A 156 -4.16 -30.78 -15.85
CA MET A 156 -5.20 -29.95 -15.26
C MET A 156 -5.95 -29.10 -16.30
N ILE A 157 -5.48 -29.08 -17.55
CA ILE A 157 -6.07 -28.27 -18.62
C ILE A 157 -7.33 -28.98 -19.15
N PRO A 158 -8.53 -28.40 -18.99
CA PRO A 158 -9.75 -29.00 -19.52
C PRO A 158 -9.83 -28.88 -21.04
N ARG A 159 -10.68 -29.71 -21.66
CA ARG A 159 -11.00 -29.57 -23.09
C ARG A 159 -11.72 -28.26 -23.36
N LEU A 160 -11.35 -27.62 -24.48
CA LEU A 160 -12.04 -26.41 -24.93
C LEU A 160 -13.54 -26.72 -25.14
N PRO A 161 -14.43 -25.82 -24.72
CA PRO A 161 -15.85 -25.99 -24.98
C PRO A 161 -16.12 -25.96 -26.48
N ALA A 162 -17.16 -26.68 -26.90
CA ALA A 162 -17.61 -26.65 -28.29
C ALA A 162 -18.06 -25.23 -28.67
N GLY A 163 -17.85 -24.86 -29.94
CA GLY A 163 -18.12 -23.52 -30.47
C GLY A 163 -16.83 -22.73 -30.67
N GLN A 164 -16.91 -21.40 -30.47
CA GLN A 164 -15.86 -20.47 -30.84
C GLN A 164 -14.46 -20.82 -30.29
N PRO A 165 -14.26 -21.21 -29.01
CA PRO A 165 -12.93 -21.50 -28.50
C PRO A 165 -12.22 -22.65 -29.22
N LEU A 166 -12.95 -23.74 -29.54
CA LEU A 166 -12.40 -24.86 -30.28
C LEU A 166 -12.10 -24.49 -31.74
N GLU A 167 -13.00 -23.75 -32.39
CA GLU A 167 -12.81 -23.30 -33.78
C GLU A 167 -11.59 -22.38 -33.93
N ARG A 168 -11.37 -21.47 -32.97
CA ARG A 168 -10.15 -20.66 -32.91
C ARG A 168 -8.89 -21.50 -32.87
N ALA A 169 -8.86 -22.55 -32.04
CA ALA A 169 -7.72 -23.47 -31.96
C ALA A 169 -7.46 -24.21 -33.29
N VAL A 170 -8.53 -24.65 -33.97
CA VAL A 170 -8.43 -25.32 -35.28
C VAL A 170 -7.92 -24.35 -36.36
N VAL A 171 -8.41 -23.12 -36.39
CA VAL A 171 -7.98 -22.09 -37.36
C VAL A 171 -6.53 -21.69 -37.13
N MET A 172 -6.11 -21.49 -35.87
CA MET A 172 -4.70 -21.24 -35.52
C MET A 172 -3.81 -22.40 -35.99
N ALA A 173 -4.23 -23.65 -35.75
CA ALA A 173 -3.50 -24.83 -36.19
C ALA A 173 -3.38 -24.91 -37.72
N ARG A 174 -4.43 -24.61 -38.47
CA ARG A 174 -4.38 -24.54 -39.94
C ARG A 174 -3.39 -23.46 -40.40
N ARG A 175 -3.50 -22.24 -39.87
CA ARG A 175 -2.62 -21.12 -40.27
C ARG A 175 -1.16 -21.36 -39.91
N LEU A 176 -0.88 -22.11 -38.84
CA LEU A 176 0.47 -22.58 -38.53
C LEU A 176 1.03 -23.51 -39.63
N ARG A 177 0.20 -24.38 -40.23
CA ARG A 177 0.62 -25.20 -41.39
C ARG A 177 0.94 -24.32 -42.60
N ASP A 178 0.12 -23.31 -42.88
CA ASP A 178 0.35 -22.36 -43.97
C ASP A 178 1.62 -21.50 -43.76
N LEU A 179 2.04 -21.30 -42.51
CA LEU A 179 3.31 -20.65 -42.18
C LEU A 179 4.50 -21.60 -42.34
N GLU A 180 4.35 -22.88 -42.02
CA GLU A 180 5.40 -23.90 -42.17
C GLU A 180 5.87 -24.08 -43.63
N GLU A 181 4.98 -23.80 -44.59
CA GLU A 181 5.33 -23.78 -46.02
C GLU A 181 6.27 -22.62 -46.40
N ARG A 182 6.22 -21.51 -45.65
CA ARG A 182 6.93 -20.26 -45.96
C ARG A 182 8.17 -20.04 -45.10
N TYR A 183 8.18 -20.56 -43.88
CA TYR A 183 9.21 -20.31 -42.86
C TYR A 183 9.83 -21.62 -42.35
N GLN A 184 11.06 -21.56 -41.86
CA GLN A 184 11.85 -22.70 -41.38
C GLN A 184 11.90 -22.81 -39.85
N SER A 185 11.74 -21.71 -39.11
CA SER A 185 11.86 -21.66 -37.65
C SER A 185 10.84 -20.69 -37.04
N ILE A 186 9.64 -21.19 -36.80
CA ILE A 186 8.51 -20.40 -36.29
C ILE A 186 8.45 -20.52 -34.77
N LEU A 187 8.37 -19.37 -34.09
CA LEU A 187 7.98 -19.30 -32.68
C LEU A 187 6.49 -18.98 -32.58
N PHE A 188 5.72 -19.83 -31.91
CA PHE A 188 4.32 -19.57 -31.59
C PHE A 188 4.15 -19.31 -30.09
N VAL A 189 3.73 -18.12 -29.69
CA VAL A 189 3.50 -17.76 -28.27
C VAL A 189 2.01 -17.76 -28.00
N CYS A 190 1.49 -18.70 -27.21
CA CYS A 190 0.04 -18.85 -27.00
C CYS A 190 -0.34 -19.13 -25.56
N SER A 191 -1.63 -19.00 -25.22
CA SER A 191 -2.11 -19.34 -23.88
C SER A 191 -1.79 -20.80 -23.55
N LEU A 192 -1.33 -21.02 -22.31
CA LEU A 192 -1.12 -22.35 -21.76
C LEU A 192 -2.37 -23.23 -21.87
N THR A 193 -3.57 -22.64 -21.80
CA THR A 193 -4.85 -23.37 -21.92
C THR A 193 -5.14 -23.89 -23.31
N ASP A 194 -4.67 -23.18 -24.34
CA ASP A 194 -5.05 -23.43 -25.73
C ASP A 194 -4.04 -24.33 -26.42
N TRP A 195 -2.78 -24.26 -25.99
CA TRP A 195 -1.65 -24.98 -26.55
C TRP A 195 -1.91 -26.49 -26.82
N PRO A 196 -2.44 -27.29 -25.87
CA PRO A 196 -2.64 -28.73 -26.11
C PRO A 196 -3.61 -29.00 -27.25
N TRP A 197 -4.65 -28.17 -27.37
CA TRP A 197 -5.73 -28.33 -28.34
C TRP A 197 -5.34 -27.82 -29.72
N ILE A 198 -4.51 -26.78 -29.78
CA ILE A 198 -3.88 -26.34 -31.04
C ILE A 198 -2.95 -27.43 -31.56
N ARG A 199 -2.15 -28.06 -30.68
CA ARG A 199 -1.28 -29.18 -31.07
C ARG A 199 -2.07 -30.40 -31.55
N GLU A 200 -3.16 -30.75 -30.88
CA GLU A 200 -4.10 -31.81 -31.32
C GLU A 200 -4.67 -31.49 -32.71
N ALA A 201 -5.25 -30.30 -32.90
CA ALA A 201 -5.83 -29.88 -34.18
C ALA A 201 -4.79 -29.78 -35.32
N TYR A 202 -3.54 -29.46 -34.99
CA TYR A 202 -2.43 -29.46 -35.93
C TYR A 202 -2.11 -30.88 -36.41
N THR A 203 -1.98 -31.82 -35.45
CA THR A 203 -1.57 -33.21 -35.69
C THR A 203 -2.66 -34.01 -36.39
N GLU A 204 -3.90 -33.88 -35.93
CA GLU A 204 -5.06 -34.60 -36.47
C GLU A 204 -5.59 -33.99 -37.77
N ARG A 205 -5.04 -32.84 -38.18
CA ARG A 205 -5.44 -32.11 -39.39
C ARG A 205 -6.93 -31.78 -39.43
N HIS A 206 -7.44 -31.25 -38.32
CA HIS A 206 -8.80 -30.71 -38.29
C HIS A 206 -8.92 -29.56 -39.31
N GLU A 207 -10.01 -29.59 -40.06
CA GLU A 207 -10.40 -28.52 -40.98
C GLU A 207 -11.34 -27.55 -40.26
N PRO A 208 -11.13 -26.23 -40.39
CA PRO A 208 -11.97 -25.25 -39.72
C PRO A 208 -13.38 -25.30 -40.29
N SER A 209 -14.39 -25.27 -39.43
CA SER A 209 -15.80 -25.22 -39.87
C SER A 209 -16.28 -23.79 -40.10
N LEU A 210 -15.59 -22.81 -39.50
CA LEU A 210 -15.85 -21.38 -39.62
C LEU A 210 -14.71 -20.66 -40.37
N GLY A 211 -15.08 -19.67 -41.17
CA GLY A 211 -14.16 -18.70 -41.76
C GLY A 211 -14.13 -17.40 -40.95
N ASP A 212 -13.25 -16.48 -41.35
CA ASP A 212 -13.16 -15.16 -40.74
C ASP A 212 -14.49 -14.39 -40.89
N SER A 213 -14.98 -13.85 -39.77
CA SER A 213 -16.16 -13.00 -39.75
C SER A 213 -15.84 -11.59 -40.24
N VAL A 214 -16.85 -10.84 -40.69
CA VAL A 214 -16.71 -9.40 -40.91
C VAL A 214 -16.70 -8.71 -39.55
N VAL A 215 -15.70 -7.87 -39.30
CA VAL A 215 -15.49 -7.19 -38.01
C VAL A 215 -15.31 -5.69 -38.23
N GLU A 216 -15.56 -4.91 -37.18
CA GLU A 216 -15.31 -3.47 -37.18
C GLU A 216 -13.81 -3.15 -37.13
N ASP A 217 -13.47 -1.92 -37.53
CA ASP A 217 -12.10 -1.41 -37.45
C ASP A 217 -11.62 -1.29 -36.00
N THR A 218 -10.32 -1.46 -35.82
CA THR A 218 -9.67 -1.27 -34.51
C THR A 218 -9.37 0.21 -34.25
N ALA A 219 -9.30 0.58 -32.98
CA ALA A 219 -8.95 1.93 -32.56
C ALA A 219 -8.06 1.94 -31.30
N LEU A 220 -7.12 2.89 -31.26
CA LEU A 220 -6.16 3.09 -30.18
C LEU A 220 -6.68 4.05 -29.10
N TYR A 221 -6.53 3.64 -27.84
CA TYR A 221 -6.89 4.44 -26.67
C TYR A 221 -5.75 4.45 -25.65
N ARG A 222 -5.74 5.48 -24.81
CA ARG A 222 -4.90 5.54 -23.61
C ARG A 222 -5.76 5.31 -22.36
N PRO A 223 -5.37 4.43 -21.43
CA PRO A 223 -6.11 4.25 -20.20
C PRO A 223 -5.95 5.44 -19.25
N ASP A 224 -6.96 5.73 -18.43
CA ASP A 224 -6.82 6.64 -17.29
C ASP A 224 -5.75 6.07 -16.35
N PRO A 225 -4.71 6.85 -16.00
CA PRO A 225 -3.62 6.42 -15.12
C PRO A 225 -4.08 5.82 -13.80
N ASN A 226 -5.18 6.33 -13.24
CA ASN A 226 -5.73 5.83 -11.98
C ASN A 226 -6.33 4.42 -12.13
N THR A 227 -6.66 4.00 -13.35
CA THR A 227 -7.33 2.73 -13.64
C THR A 227 -6.41 1.65 -14.21
N LEU A 228 -5.10 1.91 -14.32
CA LEU A 228 -4.11 0.99 -14.87
C LEU A 228 -4.11 -0.40 -14.23
N VAL A 229 -4.45 -0.50 -12.94
CA VAL A 229 -4.55 -1.77 -12.20
C VAL A 229 -5.58 -2.75 -12.80
N PHE A 230 -6.53 -2.26 -13.60
CA PHE A 230 -7.53 -3.10 -14.28
C PHE A 230 -7.10 -3.51 -15.69
N LEU A 231 -6.04 -2.92 -16.24
CA LEU A 231 -5.52 -3.21 -17.58
C LEU A 231 -4.26 -4.06 -17.53
N LEU A 232 -3.32 -3.72 -16.65
CA LEU A 232 -2.03 -4.38 -16.52
C LEU A 232 -2.18 -5.71 -15.78
N GLY A 233 -1.39 -6.71 -16.19
CA GLY A 233 -1.38 -8.01 -15.51
C GLY A 233 -0.65 -7.98 -14.17
N GLU A 234 0.48 -7.25 -14.12
CA GLU A 234 1.23 -6.96 -12.90
C GLU A 234 0.77 -5.65 -12.25
N LEU A 235 1.19 -5.40 -11.00
CA LEU A 235 0.92 -4.11 -10.36
C LEU A 235 1.60 -2.98 -11.17
N PRO A 236 0.93 -1.84 -11.41
CA PRO A 236 1.51 -0.73 -12.17
C PRO A 236 2.92 -0.34 -11.73
N TYR A 237 3.18 -0.27 -10.42
CA TYR A 237 4.52 0.00 -9.91
C TYR A 237 5.56 -1.03 -10.38
N ILE A 238 5.23 -2.32 -10.29
CA ILE A 238 6.11 -3.43 -10.69
C ILE A 238 6.30 -3.44 -12.21
N THR A 239 5.25 -3.19 -13.00
CA THR A 239 5.36 -3.02 -14.47
C THR A 239 6.34 -1.90 -14.82
N GLY A 240 6.32 -0.80 -14.07
CA GLY A 240 7.29 0.29 -14.21
C GLY A 240 8.72 -0.15 -13.91
N LEU A 241 8.93 -1.00 -12.91
CA LEU A 241 10.26 -1.56 -12.62
C LEU A 241 10.78 -2.43 -13.75
N TYR A 242 9.92 -3.22 -14.42
CA TYR A 242 10.33 -4.00 -15.59
C TYR A 242 10.79 -3.11 -16.75
N GLU A 243 10.10 -1.99 -17.02
CA GLU A 243 10.55 -1.03 -18.04
C GLU A 243 11.84 -0.32 -17.63
N ARG A 244 11.96 0.08 -16.36
CA ARG A 244 13.19 0.69 -15.84
C ARG A 244 14.37 -0.26 -16.00
N ALA A 245 14.23 -1.51 -15.59
CA ALA A 245 15.27 -2.52 -15.75
C ALA A 245 15.62 -2.75 -17.22
N ARG A 246 14.63 -2.78 -18.12
CA ARG A 246 14.86 -2.87 -19.57
C ARG A 246 15.64 -1.67 -20.12
N SER A 247 15.33 -0.45 -19.67
CA SER A 247 16.02 0.76 -20.12
C SER A 247 17.45 0.87 -19.60
N GLN A 248 17.69 0.39 -18.37
CA GLN A 248 18.98 0.45 -17.68
C GLN A 248 19.86 -0.77 -17.95
N LEU A 249 19.32 -1.80 -18.62
CA LEU A 249 19.93 -3.11 -18.80
C LEU A 249 20.25 -3.80 -17.46
N ASP A 250 19.42 -3.54 -16.45
CA ASP A 250 19.50 -4.19 -15.15
C ASP A 250 18.85 -5.58 -15.18
N ASP A 251 19.14 -6.38 -14.14
CA ASP A 251 18.51 -7.68 -13.95
C ASP A 251 17.02 -7.53 -13.62
N ASP A 252 16.18 -8.16 -14.44
CA ASP A 252 14.72 -8.22 -14.26
C ASP A 252 14.23 -9.62 -13.90
N GLU A 253 15.14 -10.57 -13.59
CA GLU A 253 14.76 -11.95 -13.32
C GLU A 253 13.90 -12.11 -12.07
N ASN A 254 14.04 -11.28 -11.04
CA ASN A 254 13.31 -11.48 -9.77
C ASN A 254 12.35 -10.35 -9.40
N LEU A 255 11.99 -9.49 -10.37
CA LEU A 255 11.17 -8.30 -10.11
C LEU A 255 9.76 -8.60 -9.61
N SER A 256 9.21 -9.79 -9.86
CA SER A 256 7.93 -10.23 -9.28
C SER A 256 7.95 -10.26 -7.74
N ILE A 257 9.11 -10.49 -7.10
CA ILE A 257 9.26 -10.43 -5.63
C ILE A 257 10.09 -9.23 -5.18
N ASP A 258 11.22 -8.96 -5.82
CA ASP A 258 12.08 -7.85 -5.44
C ASP A 258 11.41 -6.50 -5.69
N GLY A 259 10.52 -6.43 -6.69
CA GLY A 259 9.66 -5.28 -6.91
C GLY A 259 8.71 -5.00 -5.73
N VAL A 260 8.25 -6.02 -5.01
CA VAL A 260 7.46 -5.83 -3.78
C VAL A 260 8.32 -5.21 -2.67
N LYS A 261 9.57 -5.62 -2.53
CA LYS A 261 10.50 -5.04 -1.55
C LYS A 261 10.79 -3.59 -1.88
N GLU A 262 11.08 -3.30 -3.15
CA GLU A 262 11.33 -1.94 -3.61
C GLU A 262 10.10 -1.04 -3.43
N MET A 263 8.92 -1.54 -3.77
CA MET A 263 7.65 -0.84 -3.53
C MET A 263 7.42 -0.52 -2.05
N LEU A 264 7.73 -1.44 -1.14
CA LEU A 264 7.64 -1.18 0.31
C LEU A 264 8.64 -0.12 0.78
N LEU A 265 9.84 -0.08 0.20
CA LEU A 265 10.84 0.95 0.50
C LEU A 265 10.40 2.31 -0.03
N ALA A 266 9.94 2.39 -1.28
CA ALA A 266 9.38 3.60 -1.87
C ALA A 266 8.15 4.10 -1.08
N THR A 267 7.29 3.18 -0.63
CA THR A 267 6.15 3.49 0.23
C THR A 267 6.62 4.11 1.55
N ARG A 268 7.66 3.55 2.18
CA ARG A 268 8.23 4.11 3.41
C ARG A 268 8.77 5.52 3.20
N GLU A 269 9.49 5.74 2.11
CA GLU A 269 10.04 7.06 1.80
C GLU A 269 8.93 8.11 1.58
N ARG A 270 7.87 7.76 0.82
CA ARG A 270 6.69 8.62 0.64
C ARG A 270 5.98 8.89 1.96
N TYR A 271 5.78 7.85 2.77
CA TYR A 271 5.16 7.93 4.09
C TYR A 271 5.94 8.86 5.04
N GLU A 272 7.27 8.72 5.08
CA GLU A 272 8.14 9.56 5.92
C GLU A 272 8.22 10.99 5.41
N ALA A 273 8.27 11.20 4.09
CA ALA A 273 8.30 12.53 3.48
C ALA A 273 7.00 13.32 3.76
N GLU A 274 5.85 12.64 3.72
CA GLU A 274 4.55 13.27 3.93
C GLU A 274 4.26 13.55 5.41
N LEU A 275 4.52 12.59 6.30
CA LEU A 275 4.19 12.72 7.72
C LEU A 275 5.31 13.36 8.55
N LYS A 276 6.55 13.39 8.07
CA LYS A 276 7.73 13.98 8.74
C LYS A 276 7.86 13.47 10.19
N SER A 277 7.94 14.38 11.16
CA SER A 277 8.06 14.05 12.59
C SER A 277 6.84 13.30 13.15
N ARG A 278 5.73 13.23 12.42
CA ARG A 278 4.50 12.52 12.78
C ARG A 278 4.44 11.11 12.22
N ALA A 279 5.38 10.73 11.34
CA ALA A 279 5.44 9.41 10.73
C ALA A 279 5.80 8.34 11.77
N ARG A 280 5.04 7.24 11.85
CA ARG A 280 5.44 6.09 12.65
C ARG A 280 6.74 5.55 12.11
N LYS A 281 7.71 5.30 12.98
CA LYS A 281 9.00 4.81 12.51
C LYS A 281 8.86 3.38 11.94
N ILE A 282 8.91 3.27 10.61
CA ILE A 282 8.80 1.98 9.89
C ILE A 282 10.20 1.37 9.81
N THR A 283 10.56 0.61 10.84
CA THR A 283 11.89 0.00 10.94
C THR A 283 12.08 -1.15 9.93
N PRO A 284 13.33 -1.48 9.54
CA PRO A 284 13.62 -2.66 8.73
C PRO A 284 13.09 -3.97 9.36
N HIS A 285 13.08 -4.04 10.69
CA HIS A 285 12.50 -5.19 11.41
C HIS A 285 10.98 -5.29 11.17
N LEU A 286 10.26 -4.17 11.22
CA LEU A 286 8.82 -4.12 10.96
C LEU A 286 8.51 -4.48 9.51
N LEU A 287 9.30 -4.00 8.54
CA LEU A 287 9.19 -4.41 7.13
C LEU A 287 9.48 -5.91 6.94
N SER A 288 10.48 -6.46 7.62
CA SER A 288 10.77 -7.90 7.59
C SER A 288 9.61 -8.72 8.13
N THR A 289 8.99 -8.28 9.24
CA THR A 289 7.80 -8.92 9.80
C THR A 289 6.61 -8.81 8.85
N CYS A 290 6.42 -7.65 8.20
CA CYS A 290 5.41 -7.46 7.17
C CYS A 290 5.60 -8.44 6.00
N LEU A 291 6.80 -8.56 5.45
CA LEU A 291 7.13 -9.51 4.37
C LEU A 291 6.89 -10.97 4.78
N LYS A 292 7.25 -11.35 6.01
CA LYS A 292 6.94 -12.70 6.55
C LYS A 292 5.44 -12.93 6.61
N TYR A 293 4.68 -11.93 7.02
CA TYR A 293 3.23 -12.01 7.09
C TYR A 293 2.58 -12.09 5.71
N ILE A 294 3.01 -11.24 4.76
CA ILE A 294 2.62 -11.29 3.34
C ILE A 294 2.84 -12.68 2.77
N ARG A 295 4.06 -13.23 2.91
CA ARG A 295 4.39 -14.58 2.43
C ARG A 295 3.45 -15.63 3.02
N ASN A 296 3.22 -15.59 4.32
CA ASN A 296 2.35 -16.56 4.98
C ASN A 296 0.89 -16.44 4.51
N LEU A 297 0.40 -15.22 4.27
CA LEU A 297 -0.94 -15.00 3.71
C LEU A 297 -1.05 -15.51 2.27
N SER A 298 -0.07 -15.21 1.40
CA SER A 298 -0.04 -15.75 0.03
C SER A 298 -0.11 -17.29 0.03
N LEU A 299 0.65 -17.94 0.91
CA LEU A 299 0.62 -19.40 1.03
C LEU A 299 -0.74 -19.95 1.51
N VAL A 300 -1.41 -19.24 2.43
CA VAL A 300 -2.78 -19.60 2.85
C VAL A 300 -3.76 -19.49 1.68
N GLU A 301 -3.57 -18.50 0.81
CA GLU A 301 -4.34 -18.33 -0.42
C GLU A 301 -3.90 -19.24 -1.58
N ARG A 302 -2.93 -20.14 -1.35
CA ARG A 302 -2.35 -21.05 -2.36
C ARG A 302 -1.69 -20.32 -3.54
N ARG A 303 -1.08 -19.16 -3.28
CA ARG A 303 -0.30 -18.37 -4.24
C ARG A 303 1.17 -18.33 -3.83
N LEU A 304 2.07 -18.12 -4.79
CA LEU A 304 3.50 -17.93 -4.52
C LEU A 304 3.84 -16.44 -4.42
N THR A 305 3.13 -15.61 -5.18
CA THR A 305 3.21 -14.15 -5.19
C THR A 305 2.03 -13.52 -4.45
N PRO A 306 2.22 -12.34 -3.83
CA PRO A 306 1.15 -11.63 -3.16
C PRO A 306 0.29 -10.82 -4.13
N ASP A 307 -1.03 -10.80 -3.92
CA ASP A 307 -1.92 -9.88 -4.62
C ASP A 307 -2.02 -8.52 -3.89
N LEU A 308 -2.57 -7.50 -4.56
CA LEU A 308 -2.73 -6.16 -4.01
C LEU A 308 -3.49 -6.18 -2.66
N TYR A 309 -4.51 -7.02 -2.56
CA TYR A 309 -5.30 -7.14 -1.34
C TYR A 309 -4.45 -7.66 -0.17
N THR A 310 -3.69 -8.74 -0.37
CA THR A 310 -2.79 -9.32 0.64
C THR A 310 -1.76 -8.30 1.10
N LEU A 311 -1.17 -7.54 0.17
CA LEU A 311 -0.22 -6.48 0.48
C LEU A 311 -0.84 -5.39 1.38
N ILE A 312 -2.02 -4.89 1.03
CA ILE A 312 -2.71 -3.85 1.79
C ILE A 312 -3.13 -4.34 3.16
N VAL A 313 -3.70 -5.55 3.27
CA VAL A 313 -4.14 -6.13 4.56
C VAL A 313 -2.95 -6.35 5.49
N ALA A 314 -1.85 -6.89 4.95
CA ALA A 314 -0.64 -7.09 5.75
C ALA A 314 -0.04 -5.77 6.23
N ALA A 315 0.07 -4.79 5.33
CA ALA A 315 0.53 -3.45 5.68
C ALA A 315 -0.35 -2.80 6.74
N ARG A 316 -1.68 -2.94 6.61
CA ARG A 316 -2.64 -2.39 7.56
C ARG A 316 -2.47 -2.96 8.96
N GLN A 317 -2.29 -4.27 9.08
CA GLN A 317 -2.16 -4.92 10.39
C GLN A 317 -0.80 -4.70 11.05
N ILE A 318 0.26 -4.54 10.27
CA ILE A 318 1.64 -4.44 10.80
C ILE A 318 2.09 -2.98 10.97
N ALA A 319 1.71 -2.09 10.05
CA ALA A 319 2.17 -0.70 9.99
C ALA A 319 1.04 0.34 10.20
N GLY A 320 -0.23 -0.08 10.19
CA GLY A 320 -1.40 0.78 10.40
C GLY A 320 -2.06 1.26 9.10
N ASP A 321 -3.26 1.84 9.24
CA ASP A 321 -4.10 2.28 8.11
C ASP A 321 -3.39 3.30 7.20
N GLN A 322 -2.65 4.27 7.76
CA GLN A 322 -1.97 5.30 6.97
C GLN A 322 -0.92 4.68 6.05
N PHE A 323 -0.05 3.81 6.57
CA PHE A 323 0.97 3.15 5.74
C PHE A 323 0.35 2.27 4.65
N ALA A 324 -0.77 1.59 4.95
CA ALA A 324 -1.51 0.80 3.98
C ALA A 324 -2.11 1.65 2.83
N ILE A 325 -2.56 2.87 3.11
CA ILE A 325 -3.04 3.81 2.09
C ILE A 325 -1.90 4.22 1.16
N HIS A 326 -0.75 4.61 1.71
CA HIS A 326 0.42 4.94 0.89
C HIS A 326 0.91 3.74 0.06
N LEU A 327 0.82 2.52 0.60
CA LEU A 327 1.15 1.33 -0.17
C LEU A 327 0.18 1.13 -1.34
N ALA A 328 -1.11 1.32 -1.12
CA ALA A 328 -2.12 1.21 -2.18
C ALA A 328 -1.96 2.28 -3.27
N GLU A 329 -1.58 3.50 -2.89
CA GLU A 329 -1.27 4.59 -3.83
C GLU A 329 0.02 4.29 -4.61
N THR A 330 1.07 3.86 -3.92
CA THR A 330 2.36 3.52 -4.54
C THR A 330 2.21 2.34 -5.51
N ALA A 331 1.44 1.32 -5.15
CA ALA A 331 1.22 0.15 -6.02
C ALA A 331 0.49 0.50 -7.33
N ARG A 332 -0.36 1.53 -7.32
CA ARG A 332 -1.13 2.01 -8.49
C ARG A 332 -0.35 2.99 -9.36
N ASP A 333 0.79 3.47 -8.88
CA ASP A 333 1.60 4.46 -9.56
C ASP A 333 2.46 3.81 -10.65
N TYR A 334 2.38 4.32 -11.88
CA TYR A 334 3.22 3.89 -13.00
C TYR A 334 4.19 5.02 -13.36
N PRO A 335 5.50 4.86 -13.14
CA PRO A 335 6.47 5.95 -13.25
C PRO A 335 6.75 6.39 -14.70
N GLU A 336 6.65 5.49 -15.67
CA GLU A 336 7.05 5.73 -17.08
C GLU A 336 5.89 6.30 -17.94
N MET A 337 5.03 7.11 -17.34
CA MET A 337 3.89 7.67 -18.06
C MET A 337 4.30 8.76 -19.06
N GLU A 338 3.98 8.51 -20.33
CA GLU A 338 4.11 9.48 -21.40
C GLU A 338 2.74 10.01 -21.83
N TRP A 339 2.69 11.29 -22.22
CA TRP A 339 1.50 11.84 -22.85
C TRP A 339 1.39 11.31 -24.28
N LEU A 340 0.30 10.61 -24.57
CA LEU A 340 0.01 10.08 -25.89
C LEU A 340 -1.23 10.78 -26.49
N PRO A 341 -1.24 11.08 -27.80
CA PRO A 341 -2.32 11.81 -28.47
C PRO A 341 -3.54 10.91 -28.78
N TYR A 342 -3.91 10.04 -27.85
CA TYR A 342 -5.04 9.11 -27.99
C TYR A 342 -6.19 9.47 -27.03
N PRO A 343 -7.44 9.13 -27.39
CA PRO A 343 -8.59 9.28 -26.50
C PRO A 343 -8.40 8.48 -25.20
N GLU A 344 -8.84 9.07 -24.08
CA GLU A 344 -8.74 8.46 -22.76
C GLU A 344 -9.93 7.56 -22.45
N ILE A 345 -9.67 6.38 -21.87
CA ILE A 345 -10.70 5.43 -21.43
C ILE A 345 -10.46 5.03 -19.97
N LYS A 346 -11.50 4.99 -19.14
CA LYS A 346 -11.37 4.49 -17.77
C LYS A 346 -11.65 3.00 -17.72
N MET A 347 -10.74 2.25 -17.12
CA MET A 347 -10.84 0.79 -17.06
C MET A 347 -11.50 0.31 -15.77
N GLY A 348 -12.29 -0.75 -15.86
CA GLY A 348 -12.85 -1.51 -14.75
C GLY A 348 -12.86 -3.00 -15.04
N ILE A 349 -13.40 -3.81 -14.12
CA ILE A 349 -13.46 -5.27 -14.30
C ILE A 349 -14.59 -5.59 -15.30
N GLY A 350 -14.20 -5.95 -16.53
CA GLY A 350 -15.12 -6.31 -17.61
C GLY A 350 -15.95 -5.15 -18.16
N ARG A 351 -15.64 -3.91 -17.78
CA ARG A 351 -16.34 -2.69 -18.17
C ARG A 351 -15.35 -1.54 -18.35
N GLY A 352 -15.69 -0.56 -19.17
CA GLY A 352 -14.92 0.68 -19.30
C GLY A 352 -15.80 1.88 -19.64
N GLU A 353 -15.35 3.06 -19.26
CA GLU A 353 -15.99 4.35 -19.60
C GLU A 353 -15.24 4.95 -20.78
N LEU A 354 -15.92 5.03 -21.92
CA LEU A 354 -15.42 5.62 -23.17
C LEU A 354 -15.27 7.15 -23.05
N PRO A 355 -14.57 7.81 -24.00
CA PRO A 355 -14.32 9.25 -23.93
C PRO A 355 -15.59 10.13 -23.97
N ASP A 356 -16.67 9.60 -24.49
CA ASP A 356 -18.01 10.22 -24.53
C ASP A 356 -18.79 10.06 -23.22
N GLY A 357 -18.25 9.31 -22.24
CA GLY A 357 -18.89 8.99 -20.98
C GLY A 357 -19.78 7.76 -21.01
N GLU A 358 -19.88 7.07 -22.15
CA GLU A 358 -20.65 5.83 -22.27
C GLU A 358 -19.92 4.68 -21.54
N VAL A 359 -20.67 3.89 -20.75
CA VAL A 359 -20.14 2.70 -20.10
C VAL A 359 -20.40 1.50 -21.00
N ALA A 360 -19.33 0.83 -21.42
CA ALA A 360 -19.36 -0.31 -22.32
C ALA A 360 -18.79 -1.57 -21.66
N GLY A 361 -19.25 -2.74 -22.14
CA GLY A 361 -18.68 -4.04 -21.78
C GLY A 361 -17.30 -4.23 -22.43
N LEU A 362 -16.29 -4.68 -21.68
CA LEU A 362 -14.94 -4.89 -22.20
C LEU A 362 -14.48 -6.35 -22.01
N LYS A 363 -13.98 -6.95 -23.08
CA LYS A 363 -13.46 -8.33 -23.09
C LYS A 363 -12.01 -8.38 -23.56
N SER A 364 -11.10 -8.82 -22.70
CA SER A 364 -9.68 -8.96 -23.07
C SER A 364 -9.47 -10.16 -23.98
N ARG A 365 -8.81 -9.94 -25.13
CA ARG A 365 -8.31 -10.99 -26.03
C ARG A 365 -7.13 -11.77 -25.44
N LEU A 366 -6.44 -11.18 -24.45
CA LEU A 366 -5.31 -11.79 -23.74
C LEU A 366 -5.60 -11.86 -22.22
N PRO A 367 -6.59 -12.66 -21.79
CA PRO A 367 -7.03 -12.68 -20.40
C PRO A 367 -5.97 -13.34 -19.50
N GLY A 368 -5.55 -12.62 -18.45
CA GLY A 368 -4.69 -13.16 -17.40
C GLY A 368 -5.47 -13.91 -16.31
N HIS A 369 -4.92 -13.94 -15.10
CA HIS A 369 -5.61 -14.53 -13.95
C HIS A 369 -6.94 -13.80 -13.64
N PRO A 370 -8.00 -14.53 -13.22
CA PRO A 370 -9.26 -13.90 -12.88
C PRO A 370 -9.12 -12.96 -11.68
N VAL A 371 -9.66 -11.75 -11.82
CA VAL A 371 -9.69 -10.72 -10.79
C VAL A 371 -10.98 -10.84 -9.98
N VAL A 372 -10.88 -10.72 -8.65
CA VAL A 372 -12.03 -10.81 -7.74
C VAL A 372 -12.15 -9.52 -6.94
N TRP A 373 -13.37 -8.99 -6.84
CA TRP A 373 -13.67 -7.86 -5.97
C TRP A 373 -13.50 -8.26 -4.50
N ARG A 374 -12.60 -7.56 -3.80
CA ARG A 374 -12.45 -7.65 -2.35
C ARG A 374 -12.60 -6.27 -1.73
N SER A 375 -13.26 -6.21 -0.57
CA SER A 375 -13.45 -4.96 0.16
C SER A 375 -12.37 -4.82 1.23
N CYS A 376 -11.74 -3.64 1.29
CA CYS A 376 -10.85 -3.27 2.37
C CYS A 376 -11.22 -1.88 2.86
N GLN A 377 -11.65 -1.77 4.12
CA GLN A 377 -11.96 -0.48 4.72
C GLN A 377 -10.67 0.22 5.12
N LEU A 378 -10.30 1.24 4.36
CA LEU A 378 -9.20 2.15 4.69
C LEU A 378 -9.78 3.52 5.01
N ASN A 379 -9.36 4.12 6.12
CA ASN A 379 -9.74 5.48 6.48
C ASN A 379 -8.93 6.48 5.64
N ARG A 380 -9.42 6.74 4.44
CA ARG A 380 -8.80 7.69 3.51
C ARG A 380 -8.87 9.11 4.06
N ARG A 381 -7.88 9.91 3.68
CA ARG A 381 -7.97 11.36 3.84
C ARG A 381 -9.14 11.87 3.00
N PRO A 382 -9.93 12.81 3.53
CA PRO A 382 -11.00 13.40 2.77
C PRO A 382 -10.46 14.20 1.58
N PRO A 383 -11.16 14.25 0.44
CA PRO A 383 -10.78 15.07 -0.70
C PRO A 383 -10.52 16.53 -0.30
N LYS A 384 -9.59 17.20 -0.99
CA LYS A 384 -9.24 18.61 -0.70
C LYS A 384 -10.45 19.55 -0.77
N ILE A 385 -11.42 19.25 -1.65
CA ILE A 385 -12.65 20.01 -1.81
C ILE A 385 -13.45 20.01 -0.50
N ASP A 386 -13.59 18.85 0.14
CA ASP A 386 -14.33 18.71 1.38
C ASP A 386 -13.63 19.41 2.53
N GLN A 387 -12.31 19.28 2.61
CA GLN A 387 -11.49 19.98 3.61
C GLN A 387 -11.68 21.51 3.51
N GLN A 388 -11.69 22.07 2.31
CA GLN A 388 -11.94 23.51 2.10
C GLN A 388 -13.33 23.93 2.57
N GLN A 389 -14.36 23.13 2.26
CA GLN A 389 -15.72 23.42 2.71
C GLN A 389 -15.83 23.41 4.24
N TRP A 390 -15.16 22.46 4.91
CA TRP A 390 -15.16 22.39 6.37
C TRP A 390 -14.38 23.54 7.00
N ALA A 391 -13.26 23.95 6.40
CA ALA A 391 -12.49 25.11 6.86
C ALA A 391 -13.34 26.38 6.85
N MET A 392 -14.14 26.59 5.79
CA MET A 392 -15.05 27.74 5.70
C MET A 392 -16.17 27.73 6.75
N ARG A 393 -16.57 26.55 7.22
CA ARG A 393 -17.64 26.37 8.23
C ARG A 393 -17.10 26.35 9.67
N TRP A 394 -15.79 26.49 9.86
CA TRP A 394 -15.17 26.39 11.18
C TRP A 394 -15.53 27.58 12.07
N ASN A 395 -16.00 27.33 13.29
CA ASN A 395 -16.31 28.37 14.26
C ASN A 395 -15.16 28.50 15.28
N PRO A 396 -14.42 29.61 15.32
CA PRO A 396 -13.26 29.75 16.19
C PRO A 396 -13.60 29.74 17.70
N PHE A 397 -14.87 29.94 18.08
CA PHE A 397 -15.28 30.04 19.48
C PHE A 397 -15.87 28.76 20.07
N ARG A 398 -15.99 27.67 19.30
CA ARG A 398 -16.65 26.42 19.74
C ARG A 398 -15.69 25.24 19.92
N GLN A 399 -14.40 25.51 20.12
CA GLN A 399 -13.39 24.46 20.21
C GLN A 399 -13.57 23.63 21.48
N CYS A 400 -13.59 22.30 21.34
CA CYS A 400 -13.53 21.38 22.48
C CYS A 400 -12.68 20.16 22.13
N SER A 401 -12.16 19.49 23.15
CA SER A 401 -11.39 18.26 23.03
C SER A 401 -12.27 17.03 22.77
N TRP A 402 -11.64 15.95 22.30
CA TRP A 402 -12.24 14.63 22.16
C TRP A 402 -12.03 13.79 23.43
N PRO A 403 -13.09 13.52 24.24
CA PRO A 403 -12.93 12.95 25.58
C PRO A 403 -12.15 11.62 25.68
N PRO A 404 -12.25 10.67 24.71
CA PRO A 404 -11.44 9.46 24.74
C PRO A 404 -9.93 9.71 24.72
N GLU A 405 -9.47 10.76 24.04
CA GLU A 405 -8.06 11.14 23.98
C GLU A 405 -7.61 11.83 25.27
N ASP A 406 -8.49 12.67 25.86
CA ASP A 406 -8.26 13.29 27.16
C ASP A 406 -8.07 12.22 28.25
N ILE A 407 -8.91 11.17 28.26
CA ILE A 407 -8.76 10.04 29.18
C ILE A 407 -7.44 9.30 28.93
N ALA A 408 -7.04 9.12 27.66
CA ALA A 408 -5.82 8.39 27.31
C ALA A 408 -4.55 9.15 27.77
N ILE A 409 -4.49 10.46 27.52
CA ILE A 409 -3.35 11.29 27.91
C ILE A 409 -3.25 11.45 29.43
N GLU A 410 -4.38 11.50 30.14
CA GLU A 410 -4.40 11.55 31.61
C GLU A 410 -3.97 10.23 32.27
N ARG A 411 -4.37 9.08 31.68
CA ARG A 411 -3.84 7.76 32.08
C ARG A 411 -2.33 7.69 31.87
N PHE A 412 -1.85 8.18 30.73
CA PHE A 412 -0.42 8.22 30.45
C PHE A 412 0.32 9.15 31.43
N ARG A 413 -0.24 10.31 31.76
CA ARG A 413 0.28 11.22 32.80
C ARG A 413 0.42 10.53 34.15
N THR A 414 -0.58 9.77 34.55
CA THR A 414 -0.54 8.99 35.80
C THR A 414 0.59 7.96 35.76
N HIS A 415 0.75 7.27 34.63
CA HIS A 415 1.83 6.31 34.45
C HIS A 415 3.22 6.97 34.51
N VAL A 416 3.42 8.13 33.88
CA VAL A 416 4.67 8.90 33.95
C VAL A 416 4.97 9.35 35.38
N LYS A 417 3.94 9.80 36.11
CA LYS A 417 4.06 10.18 37.52
C LYS A 417 4.50 8.99 38.39
N ASP A 418 3.89 7.82 38.22
CA ASP A 418 4.22 6.62 39.00
C ASP A 418 5.66 6.16 38.74
N HIS A 419 6.11 6.22 37.48
CA HIS A 419 7.51 5.96 37.14
C HIS A 419 8.47 6.97 37.76
N ALA A 420 8.14 8.26 37.74
CA ALA A 420 8.97 9.29 38.37
C ALA A 420 9.08 9.07 39.90
N LEU A 421 7.99 8.67 40.55
CA LEU A 421 7.99 8.29 41.98
C LEU A 421 8.85 7.05 42.24
N SER A 422 8.79 6.04 41.36
CA SER A 422 9.65 4.85 41.45
C SER A 422 11.15 5.21 41.34
N ILE A 423 11.51 6.12 40.44
CA ILE A 423 12.90 6.60 40.30
C ILE A 423 13.35 7.32 41.58
N LEU A 424 12.49 8.16 42.18
CA LEU A 424 12.79 8.80 43.47
C LEU A 424 12.98 7.78 44.60
N GLY A 425 12.14 6.75 44.66
CA GLY A 425 12.25 5.68 45.66
C GLY A 425 13.58 4.92 45.53
N ASN A 426 14.02 4.65 44.30
CA ASN A 426 15.30 3.99 44.04
C ASN A 426 16.51 4.81 44.49
N ASP A 427 16.48 6.13 44.34
CA ASP A 427 17.55 7.03 44.81
C ASP A 427 17.64 7.10 46.34
N LEU A 428 16.55 6.80 47.05
CA LEU A 428 16.45 6.77 48.51
C LEU A 428 16.66 5.36 49.11
N ALA A 429 17.02 4.38 48.27
CA ALA A 429 17.24 3.01 48.71
C ALA A 429 18.34 2.96 49.78
N LEU A 430 17.98 2.44 50.95
CA LEU A 430 18.92 2.18 52.02
C LEU A 430 19.40 0.73 51.92
N THR A 431 20.68 0.53 52.13
CA THR A 431 21.29 -0.79 52.14
C THR A 431 21.53 -1.20 53.58
N GLU A 432 20.98 -2.34 53.99
CA GLU A 432 21.13 -2.89 55.33
C GLU A 432 21.72 -4.31 55.28
N LYS A 433 22.40 -4.72 56.34
CA LYS A 433 22.91 -6.09 56.48
C LYS A 433 21.74 -7.07 56.59
N PHE A 434 21.80 -8.14 55.80
CA PHE A 434 20.81 -9.22 55.82
C PHE A 434 20.74 -9.85 57.21
N SER A 435 19.53 -9.94 57.75
CA SER A 435 19.26 -10.57 59.05
C SER A 435 18.26 -11.71 58.88
N THR A 436 16.98 -11.40 58.69
CA THR A 436 15.90 -12.39 58.67
C THR A 436 14.99 -12.31 57.45
N SER A 437 15.05 -11.22 56.68
CA SER A 437 14.20 -11.01 55.50
C SER A 437 14.99 -10.40 54.35
N LEU A 438 14.63 -10.78 53.12
CA LEU A 438 15.17 -10.21 51.88
C LEU A 438 14.67 -8.78 51.60
N LYS A 439 13.76 -8.25 52.43
CA LYS A 439 13.13 -6.92 52.30
C LYS A 439 12.68 -6.69 50.84
N ASP A 440 13.21 -5.67 50.18
CA ASP A 440 12.83 -5.33 48.80
C ASP A 440 13.79 -5.87 47.73
N GLY A 441 14.79 -6.67 48.13
CA GLY A 441 15.72 -7.34 47.23
C GLY A 441 17.18 -7.29 47.69
N LEU A 442 18.05 -8.10 47.06
CA LEU A 442 19.48 -8.15 47.38
C LEU A 442 20.24 -6.97 46.75
N ASP A 443 21.09 -6.30 47.54
CA ASP A 443 22.04 -5.34 46.99
C ASP A 443 23.31 -6.03 46.51
N ILE A 444 23.29 -6.47 45.25
CA ILE A 444 24.42 -7.20 44.63
C ILE A 444 25.71 -6.37 44.69
N ARG A 445 25.65 -5.04 44.51
CA ARG A 445 26.86 -4.22 44.45
C ARG A 445 27.53 -4.10 45.81
N GLU A 446 26.76 -3.82 46.86
CA GLU A 446 27.29 -3.70 48.21
C GLU A 446 27.65 -5.06 48.82
N THR A 447 26.90 -6.11 48.46
CA THR A 447 27.24 -7.51 48.79
C THR A 447 28.57 -7.93 48.17
N LEU A 448 28.83 -7.60 46.90
CA LEU A 448 30.11 -7.87 46.25
C LEU A 448 31.25 -7.04 46.85
N ARG A 449 30.99 -5.80 47.26
CA ARG A 449 31.99 -4.93 47.90
C ARG A 449 32.44 -5.49 49.25
N ASN A 450 31.51 -6.04 50.01
CA ASN A 450 31.75 -6.62 51.33
C ASN A 450 31.89 -8.15 51.29
N TRP A 451 32.14 -8.73 50.12
CA TRP A 451 32.20 -10.19 49.92
C TRP A 451 33.19 -10.90 50.85
N HIS A 452 34.30 -10.23 51.19
CA HIS A 452 35.33 -10.71 52.09
C HIS A 452 34.85 -10.92 53.54
N THR A 453 33.75 -10.29 53.95
CA THR A 453 33.14 -10.44 55.28
C THR A 453 32.12 -11.57 55.36
N GLY A 454 31.71 -12.15 54.23
CA GLY A 454 30.66 -13.18 54.16
C GLY A 454 29.24 -12.65 54.42
N ASP A 455 29.09 -11.33 54.60
CA ASP A 455 27.82 -10.69 54.89
C ASP A 455 27.04 -10.35 53.61
N LEU A 456 25.75 -10.70 53.59
CA LEU A 456 24.83 -10.31 52.53
C LEU A 456 24.16 -8.98 52.87
N TYR A 457 23.91 -8.15 51.86
CA TYR A 457 23.24 -6.87 52.02
C TYR A 457 21.92 -6.83 51.23
N VAL A 458 20.88 -6.28 51.84
CA VAL A 458 19.54 -6.13 51.26
C VAL A 458 19.15 -4.66 51.14
N LYS A 459 18.36 -4.36 50.11
CA LYS A 459 17.80 -3.04 49.85
C LYS A 459 16.49 -2.87 50.58
N VAL A 460 16.30 -1.67 51.11
CA VAL A 460 15.06 -1.20 51.72
C VAL A 460 14.66 0.06 50.98
N PHE A 461 13.52 0.01 50.30
CA PHE A 461 12.91 1.21 49.76
C PHE A 461 12.03 1.82 50.85
N PRO A 462 12.38 2.99 51.39
CA PRO A 462 11.48 3.67 52.32
C PRO A 462 10.14 3.96 51.61
N PRO A 463 9.00 3.93 52.33
CA PRO A 463 7.70 4.26 51.73
C PRO A 463 7.77 5.64 51.08
N ASN A 464 7.33 5.74 49.82
CA ASN A 464 7.41 6.95 49.02
C ASN A 464 6.78 8.15 49.75
N ARG A 465 7.60 9.02 50.34
CA ARG A 465 7.19 10.30 50.95
C ARG A 465 7.38 11.46 49.98
N GLY A 466 6.82 11.32 48.78
CA GLY A 466 6.86 12.35 47.75
C GLY A 466 5.54 12.38 47.00
N SER A 467 4.92 13.55 46.99
CA SER A 467 3.78 13.85 46.12
C SER A 467 4.33 14.59 44.89
N LEU A 468 3.75 14.31 43.72
CA LEU A 468 4.05 15.00 42.46
C LEU A 468 2.74 15.58 41.94
N ASP A 469 2.70 16.90 41.79
CA ASP A 469 1.54 17.64 41.30
C ASP A 469 1.71 18.14 39.86
N CYS A 470 2.92 18.11 39.31
CA CYS A 470 3.22 18.60 37.97
C CYS A 470 4.00 17.56 37.14
N VAL A 471 3.54 17.31 35.91
CA VAL A 471 4.19 16.46 34.92
C VAL A 471 4.40 17.25 33.64
N LEU A 472 5.64 17.33 33.16
CA LEU A 472 6.00 17.92 31.88
C LEU A 472 6.30 16.80 30.88
N MET A 473 5.67 16.85 29.70
CA MET A 473 5.93 15.94 28.59
C MET A 473 6.40 16.74 27.39
N LEU A 474 7.65 16.54 26.98
CA LEU A 474 8.25 17.17 25.80
C LEU A 474 8.44 16.09 24.74
N PHE A 475 7.52 16.03 23.77
CA PHE A 475 7.54 15.06 22.68
C PHE A 475 8.55 15.43 21.60
N ASP A 476 8.79 16.73 21.42
CA ASP A 476 9.75 17.28 20.47
C ASP A 476 10.62 18.33 21.18
N SER A 477 11.93 18.11 21.20
CA SER A 477 12.90 18.96 21.91
C SER A 477 14.28 18.80 21.26
N PRO A 478 14.84 19.84 20.60
CA PRO A 478 14.35 21.23 20.58
C PRO A 478 13.20 21.43 19.59
N ALA A 479 12.14 22.10 20.03
CA ALA A 479 10.97 22.45 19.23
C ALA A 479 11.21 23.74 18.44
N ASP A 480 10.85 23.74 17.14
CA ASP A 480 10.83 24.97 16.33
C ASP A 480 9.53 25.76 16.62
N PRO A 481 9.60 27.01 17.10
CA PRO A 481 8.43 27.84 17.32
C PRO A 481 7.54 28.05 16.10
N ARG A 482 8.08 27.88 14.88
CA ARG A 482 7.33 28.01 13.62
C ARG A 482 6.43 26.81 13.33
N GLU A 483 6.86 25.61 13.70
CA GLU A 483 6.06 24.38 13.54
C GLU A 483 4.95 24.29 14.59
N TYR A 484 5.13 24.94 15.75
CA TYR A 484 4.17 24.94 16.85
C TYR A 484 3.56 26.34 17.12
N PRO A 485 2.74 26.86 16.19
CA PRO A 485 2.11 28.17 16.33
C PRO A 485 0.95 28.16 17.34
N TRP A 486 0.31 27.01 17.58
CA TRP A 486 -0.85 26.93 18.46
C TRP A 486 -0.43 26.68 19.90
N ARG A 487 -0.70 27.65 20.77
CA ARG A 487 -0.21 27.68 22.15
C ARG A 487 -1.32 28.16 23.06
N ILE A 488 -1.74 27.32 23.98
CA ILE A 488 -2.87 27.63 24.86
C ILE A 488 -2.77 26.87 26.18
N THR A 489 -3.42 27.44 27.20
CA THR A 489 -3.74 26.74 28.45
C THR A 489 -5.22 26.33 28.41
N TRP A 490 -5.49 25.04 28.46
CA TRP A 490 -6.80 24.45 28.61
C TRP A 490 -7.12 24.18 30.08
N HIS A 491 -8.32 24.59 30.49
CA HIS A 491 -8.83 24.34 31.82
C HIS A 491 -9.68 23.07 31.82
N ALA A 492 -9.50 22.25 32.85
CA ALA A 492 -10.25 21.03 33.05
C ALA A 492 -11.77 21.31 33.13
N GLU A 493 -12.58 20.58 32.35
CA GLU A 493 -14.05 20.61 32.47
C GLU A 493 -14.54 19.69 33.62
N PRO A 494 -14.03 18.45 33.78
CA PRO A 494 -14.30 17.56 34.91
C PRO A 494 -13.32 17.72 36.07
N HIS A 495 -13.69 17.22 37.26
CA HIS A 495 -12.83 17.28 38.46
C HIS A 495 -11.61 16.34 38.42
N ASP A 496 -11.60 15.34 37.55
CA ASP A 496 -10.51 14.35 37.42
C ASP A 496 -9.48 14.71 36.32
N GLU A 497 -9.65 15.82 35.62
CA GLU A 497 -8.72 16.31 34.60
C GLU A 497 -7.69 17.29 35.18
N SER A 498 -6.50 17.31 34.58
CA SER A 498 -5.46 18.26 34.93
C SER A 498 -5.64 19.58 34.17
N THR A 499 -5.09 20.67 34.72
CA THR A 499 -4.95 21.90 33.93
C THR A 499 -3.79 21.72 32.96
N LEU A 500 -4.09 21.82 31.67
CA LEU A 500 -3.19 21.50 30.58
C LEU A 500 -2.65 22.79 29.96
N SER A 501 -1.33 22.93 29.80
CA SER A 501 -0.75 24.00 28.96
C SER A 501 0.19 23.39 27.95
N PHE A 502 -0.03 23.66 26.67
CA PHE A 502 0.70 22.99 25.61
C PHE A 502 1.06 23.93 24.45
N PHE A 503 2.01 23.46 23.65
CA PHE A 503 2.26 23.98 22.31
C PHE A 503 2.08 22.84 21.30
N ALA A 504 1.40 23.12 20.20
CA ALA A 504 0.99 22.16 19.18
C ALA A 504 1.02 22.80 17.78
N THR A 505 0.97 21.94 16.76
CA THR A 505 0.80 22.36 15.37
C THR A 505 -0.56 23.02 15.18
N SER A 506 -0.72 23.78 14.09
CA SER A 506 -2.00 24.42 13.78
C SER A 506 -3.06 23.37 13.43
N PHE A 507 -4.13 23.30 14.22
CA PHE A 507 -5.27 22.41 13.92
C PHE A 507 -6.01 22.79 12.62
N GLN A 508 -5.84 24.02 12.12
CA GLN A 508 -6.51 24.48 10.90
C GLN A 508 -5.92 23.89 9.62
N GLU A 509 -4.72 23.33 9.70
CA GLU A 509 -4.01 22.79 8.53
C GLU A 509 -4.53 21.39 8.15
N GLU A 510 -5.09 20.64 9.10
CA GLU A 510 -5.53 19.26 8.88
C GLU A 510 -6.94 19.01 9.39
N LEU A 511 -7.89 19.06 8.46
CA LEU A 511 -9.29 18.73 8.73
C LEU A 511 -9.57 17.28 8.31
N VAL A 512 -9.91 16.46 9.31
CA VAL A 512 -10.15 15.01 9.13
C VAL A 512 -11.62 14.72 8.85
N GLY A 513 -12.51 15.60 9.28
CA GLY A 513 -13.95 15.45 9.10
C GLY A 513 -14.69 16.78 9.29
N PRO A 514 -16.02 16.78 9.09
CA PRO A 514 -16.83 17.97 9.29
C PRO A 514 -16.75 18.43 10.76
N GLY A 515 -16.09 19.57 10.99
CA GLY A 515 -15.86 20.08 12.34
C GLY A 515 -14.84 19.30 13.17
N ILE A 516 -14.00 18.49 12.54
CA ILE A 516 -12.95 17.69 13.20
C ILE A 516 -11.60 18.07 12.60
N ALA A 517 -10.71 18.56 13.45
CA ALA A 517 -9.35 18.94 13.11
C ALA A 517 -8.34 18.05 13.86
N LEU A 518 -7.18 17.82 13.26
CA LEU A 518 -6.07 17.11 13.87
C LEU A 518 -4.94 18.08 14.21
N ALA A 519 -4.39 17.95 15.40
CA ALA A 519 -3.18 18.64 15.83
C ALA A 519 -2.19 17.66 16.46
N SER A 520 -0.93 18.07 16.53
CA SER A 520 0.14 17.29 17.16
C SER A 520 0.82 18.10 18.25
N TYR A 521 0.93 17.54 19.46
CA TYR A 521 1.66 18.12 20.57
C TYR A 521 3.17 18.18 20.26
N GLY A 522 3.78 19.33 20.52
CA GLY A 522 5.24 19.43 20.66
C GLY A 522 5.64 19.24 22.13
N GLY A 523 4.86 19.79 23.05
CA GLY A 523 5.03 19.60 24.49
C GLY A 523 3.84 20.07 25.29
N ALA A 524 3.65 19.46 26.47
CA ALA A 524 2.50 19.68 27.33
C ALA A 524 2.90 19.65 28.82
N MET A 525 2.32 20.55 29.60
CA MET A 525 2.40 20.66 31.05
C MET A 525 1.05 20.26 31.64
N PHE A 526 1.06 19.27 32.52
CA PHE A 526 -0.11 18.76 33.24
C PHE A 526 0.00 19.12 34.72
N LEU A 527 -0.98 19.83 35.25
CA LEU A 527 -1.06 20.23 36.66
C LEU A 527 -2.26 19.58 37.35
N PHE A 528 -2.00 18.70 38.32
CA PHE A 528 -3.02 17.97 39.06
C PHE A 528 -2.74 17.99 40.57
N PRO A 529 -3.69 18.37 41.44
CA PRO A 529 -5.09 18.74 41.15
C PRO A 529 -5.23 19.98 40.26
N PRO A 530 -6.34 20.12 39.50
CA PRO A 530 -6.53 21.25 38.59
C PRO A 530 -6.53 22.58 39.35
N LYS A 531 -5.83 23.59 38.80
CA LYS A 531 -5.77 24.95 39.37
C LYS A 531 -6.06 25.98 38.28
N PRO A 532 -6.85 27.03 38.58
CA PRO A 532 -7.03 28.13 37.65
C PRO A 532 -5.73 28.95 37.56
N ILE A 533 -4.94 28.69 36.53
CA ILE A 533 -3.72 29.45 36.20
C ILE A 533 -4.02 30.42 35.05
N ARG A 534 -3.24 31.49 34.93
CA ARG A 534 -3.30 32.33 33.72
C ARG A 534 -2.68 31.59 32.55
N ASP A 535 -3.09 31.95 31.34
CA ASP A 535 -2.46 31.44 30.12
C ASP A 535 -0.95 31.69 30.17
N VAL A 536 -0.20 30.58 30.29
CA VAL A 536 1.25 30.58 30.45
C VAL A 536 1.93 31.31 29.30
N TRP A 537 1.34 31.26 28.10
CA TRP A 537 1.88 31.84 26.88
C TRP A 537 1.71 33.37 26.80
N ARG A 538 0.79 33.94 27.58
CA ARG A 538 0.53 35.39 27.65
C ARG A 538 1.05 36.05 28.92
N ASP A 539 1.58 35.26 29.84
CA ASP A 539 2.05 35.75 31.13
C ASP A 539 3.46 36.37 31.04
N ALA A 540 3.54 37.68 31.25
CA ALA A 540 4.79 38.45 31.15
C ALA A 540 5.89 37.96 32.11
N ARG A 541 5.52 37.22 33.17
CA ARG A 541 6.49 36.67 34.15
C ARG A 541 7.44 35.64 33.54
N PHE A 542 7.09 35.05 32.39
CA PHE A 542 7.88 34.02 31.72
C PHE A 542 8.52 34.50 30.41
N ASP A 543 8.51 35.80 30.12
CA ASP A 543 9.08 36.38 28.89
C ASP A 543 10.62 36.34 28.84
N PHE A 544 11.26 35.93 29.94
CA PHE A 544 12.70 35.69 29.98
C PHE A 544 13.12 34.37 29.32
N ALA A 545 12.17 33.48 28.99
CA ALA A 545 12.45 32.19 28.39
C ALA A 545 12.60 32.34 26.86
N ASP A 546 13.71 31.83 26.32
CA ASP A 546 14.01 31.94 24.88
C ASP A 546 13.32 30.83 24.06
N THR A 547 13.06 29.67 24.67
CA THR A 547 12.44 28.52 24.01
C THR A 547 11.06 28.18 24.58
N LEU A 548 10.25 27.46 23.81
CA LEU A 548 8.90 27.03 24.22
C LEU A 548 8.95 26.08 25.43
N GLU A 549 9.93 25.20 25.45
CA GLU A 549 10.17 24.22 26.51
C GLU A 549 10.62 24.92 27.80
N GLU A 550 11.51 25.92 27.70
CA GLU A 550 11.93 26.71 28.85
C GLU A 550 10.77 27.47 29.47
N ARG A 551 9.86 28.01 28.64
CA ARG A 551 8.66 28.71 29.11
C ARG A 551 7.70 27.76 29.85
N LEU A 552 7.41 26.59 29.29
CA LEU A 552 6.60 25.58 29.99
C LEU A 552 7.28 25.09 31.27
N LEU A 553 8.60 24.88 31.24
CA LEU A 553 9.36 24.43 32.41
C LEU A 553 9.35 25.48 33.54
N ALA A 554 9.49 26.76 33.19
CA ALA A 554 9.39 27.87 34.14
C ALA A 554 8.00 27.93 34.78
N ALA A 555 6.94 27.78 33.97
CA ALA A 555 5.57 27.76 34.45
C ALA A 555 5.29 26.55 35.37
N ALA A 556 5.77 25.37 34.98
CA ALA A 556 5.69 24.16 35.81
C ALA A 556 6.36 24.38 37.17
N CYS A 557 7.55 24.98 37.18
CA CYS A 557 8.27 25.28 38.42
C CYS A 557 7.56 26.32 39.30
N TYR A 558 6.88 27.29 38.70
CA TYR A 558 6.18 28.35 39.41
C TYR A 558 4.83 27.89 40.00
N HIS A 559 4.06 27.07 39.27
CA HIS A 559 2.71 26.66 39.66
C HIS A 559 2.65 25.36 40.48
N SER A 560 3.72 24.55 40.44
CA SER A 560 3.87 23.37 41.28
C SER A 560 4.09 23.76 42.75
N ASN A 561 3.37 23.12 43.67
CA ASN A 561 3.59 23.22 45.11
C ASN A 561 4.70 22.25 45.54
N GLU A 562 4.82 21.11 44.87
CA GLU A 562 5.75 20.05 45.23
C GLU A 562 7.19 20.36 44.86
N ARG A 563 8.16 19.80 45.61
CA ARG A 563 9.59 20.05 45.36
C ARG A 563 10.09 19.38 44.06
N HIS A 564 9.42 18.31 43.65
CA HIS A 564 9.83 17.47 42.53
C HIS A 564 8.87 17.64 41.36
N ILE A 565 9.40 17.66 40.14
CA ILE A 565 8.62 17.75 38.89
C ILE A 565 9.07 16.62 37.98
N ALA A 566 8.11 15.85 37.44
CA ALA A 566 8.40 14.81 36.46
C ALA A 566 8.59 15.44 35.07
N LEU A 567 9.67 15.05 34.39
CA LEU A 567 10.01 15.51 33.05
C LEU A 567 10.18 14.30 32.14
N LEU A 568 9.24 14.10 31.23
CA LEU A 568 9.34 13.15 30.13
C LEU A 568 9.98 13.85 28.91
N SER A 569 11.16 13.39 28.51
CA SER A 569 11.90 13.91 27.35
C SER A 569 12.85 12.85 26.81
N ASP A 570 13.27 12.98 25.54
CA ASP A 570 14.21 12.04 24.92
C ASP A 570 15.60 12.11 25.57
N ALA A 571 16.15 13.33 25.63
CA ALA A 571 17.41 13.61 26.32
C ALA A 571 17.19 14.03 27.78
N PRO A 572 18.15 13.75 28.70
CA PRO A 572 18.10 14.24 30.07
C PRO A 572 18.20 15.78 30.15
N PRO A 573 17.67 16.41 31.20
CA PRO A 573 17.63 17.86 31.33
C PRO A 573 19.03 18.48 31.35
N GLY A 574 19.26 19.40 30.43
CA GLY A 574 20.50 20.17 30.33
C GLY A 574 20.83 20.98 31.59
N ALA A 575 22.06 21.50 31.66
CA ALA A 575 22.50 22.32 32.79
C ALA A 575 21.72 23.65 32.92
N GLY A 576 21.17 24.18 31.81
CA GLY A 576 20.27 25.33 31.80
C GLY A 576 18.97 25.05 32.55
N TRP A 577 18.24 24.01 32.14
CA TRP A 577 16.98 23.58 32.76
C TRP A 577 17.11 23.25 34.24
N ARG A 578 18.21 22.60 34.64
CA ARG A 578 18.50 22.33 36.07
C ARG A 578 18.75 23.60 36.88
N ARG A 579 19.44 24.59 36.31
CA ARG A 579 19.64 25.90 36.97
C ARG A 579 18.32 26.66 37.10
N LEU A 580 17.49 26.62 36.06
CA LEU A 580 16.17 27.23 36.07
C LEU A 580 15.29 26.62 37.18
N ALA A 581 15.17 25.29 37.23
CA ALA A 581 14.42 24.62 38.29
C ALA A 581 14.95 24.95 39.70
N LYS A 582 16.28 25.01 39.86
CA LYS A 582 16.92 25.36 41.14
C LYS A 582 16.59 26.79 41.60
N LYS A 583 16.42 27.74 40.67
CA LYS A 583 16.00 29.13 40.98
C LYS A 583 14.63 29.17 41.67
N TYR A 584 13.74 28.25 41.32
CA TYR A 584 12.41 28.09 41.93
C TYR A 584 12.40 27.09 43.11
N GLY A 585 13.58 26.60 43.54
CA GLY A 585 13.69 25.59 44.62
C GLY A 585 13.21 24.19 44.23
N LYS A 586 13.05 23.90 42.94
CA LYS A 586 12.52 22.63 42.40
C LYS A 586 13.63 21.71 41.88
N LYS A 587 13.35 20.41 41.84
CA LYS A 587 14.21 19.37 41.25
C LYS A 587 13.45 18.61 40.15
N LEU A 588 14.09 18.47 38.98
CA LEU A 588 13.53 17.74 37.84
C LEU A 588 13.90 16.26 37.93
N ILE A 589 12.93 15.38 37.70
CA ILE A 589 13.12 13.93 37.58
C ILE A 589 12.92 13.57 36.13
N HIS A 590 13.99 13.10 35.48
CA HIS A 590 13.93 12.70 34.08
C HIS A 590 13.36 11.28 33.94
N VAL A 591 12.34 11.16 33.08
CA VAL A 591 11.79 9.89 32.62
C VAL A 591 12.09 9.78 31.12
N PRO A 592 12.91 8.82 30.68
CA PRO A 592 13.25 8.68 29.26
C PRO A 592 12.14 7.99 28.45
N PHE A 593 11.95 8.39 27.18
CA PHE A 593 10.96 7.78 26.28
C PHE A 593 11.17 6.28 26.06
N ALA A 594 12.42 5.79 26.14
CA ALA A 594 12.77 4.39 25.93
C ALA A 594 12.05 3.41 26.87
N ARG A 595 11.41 3.89 27.95
CA ARG A 595 10.61 3.05 28.85
C ARG A 595 9.16 2.85 28.40
N PHE A 596 8.71 3.57 27.38
CA PHE A 596 7.36 3.49 26.84
C PHE A 596 7.37 2.99 25.40
N SER A 597 6.26 2.40 24.96
CA SER A 597 6.08 2.03 23.55
C SER A 597 6.05 3.30 22.69
N GLN A 598 6.92 3.38 21.68
CA GLN A 598 6.97 4.52 20.75
C GLN A 598 5.63 4.72 20.04
N GLU A 599 4.92 3.64 19.74
CA GLU A 599 3.59 3.68 19.13
C GLU A 599 2.57 4.39 20.03
N THR A 600 2.57 4.07 21.32
CA THR A 600 1.70 4.72 22.31
C THR A 600 2.05 6.20 22.46
N VAL A 601 3.33 6.56 22.53
CA VAL A 601 3.77 7.95 22.64
C VAL A 601 3.35 8.76 21.42
N GLN A 602 3.47 8.18 20.23
CA GLN A 602 3.10 8.83 18.99
C GLN A 602 1.60 8.98 18.81
N GLN A 603 0.83 7.97 19.20
CA GLN A 603 -0.64 8.07 19.24
C GLN A 603 -1.09 9.17 20.20
N LEU A 604 -0.46 9.28 21.37
CA LEU A 604 -0.77 10.32 22.36
C LEU A 604 -0.28 11.72 21.95
N ARG A 605 0.67 11.80 21.02
CA ARG A 605 1.12 13.08 20.46
C ARG A 605 0.06 13.69 19.54
N MET A 606 -0.76 12.86 18.90
CA MET A 606 -1.84 13.30 18.02
C MET A 606 -3.13 13.47 18.82
N PHE A 607 -3.85 14.56 18.59
CA PHE A 607 -5.14 14.79 19.23
C PHE A 607 -6.08 15.58 18.32
N HIS A 608 -7.37 15.37 18.52
CA HIS A 608 -8.42 15.95 17.70
C HIS A 608 -9.10 17.12 18.41
N VAL A 609 -9.23 18.22 17.68
CA VAL A 609 -9.98 19.41 18.07
C VAL A 609 -11.33 19.36 17.38
N LEU A 610 -12.40 19.47 18.16
CA LEU A 610 -13.77 19.44 17.67
C LEU A 610 -14.38 20.84 17.65
N ASN A 611 -15.14 21.14 16.61
CA ASN A 611 -15.85 22.41 16.42
C ASN A 611 -17.26 22.37 17.05
N GLY A 612 -17.33 22.00 18.32
CA GLY A 612 -18.56 21.95 19.12
C GLY A 612 -18.83 20.60 19.75
N GLN A 613 -19.61 20.60 20.83
CA GLN A 613 -19.96 19.37 21.55
C GLN A 613 -20.85 18.44 20.70
N GLU A 614 -21.67 18.98 19.79
CA GLU A 614 -22.48 18.17 18.85
C GLU A 614 -21.63 17.22 17.98
N VAL A 615 -20.40 17.62 17.65
CA VAL A 615 -19.47 16.85 16.81
C VAL A 615 -19.07 15.54 17.50
N ARG A 616 -19.07 15.49 18.83
CA ARG A 616 -18.74 14.30 19.62
C ARG A 616 -19.60 13.09 19.26
N SER A 617 -20.83 13.31 18.78
CA SER A 617 -21.76 12.23 18.42
C SER A 617 -21.35 11.42 17.19
N TYR A 618 -20.59 12.00 16.26
CA TYR A 618 -20.15 11.34 15.03
C TYR A 618 -18.63 11.35 14.82
N ALA A 619 -17.88 11.98 15.73
CA ALA A 619 -16.42 12.06 15.66
C ALA A 619 -15.73 10.68 15.60
N GLU A 620 -16.28 9.68 16.29
CA GLU A 620 -15.76 8.30 16.27
C GLU A 620 -15.75 7.66 14.87
N HIS A 621 -16.62 8.10 13.95
CA HIS A 621 -16.64 7.58 12.59
C HIS A 621 -15.40 8.01 11.79
N PHE A 622 -14.88 9.21 12.08
CA PHE A 622 -13.73 9.80 11.41
C PHE A 622 -12.43 9.54 12.18
N ILE A 623 -12.51 9.48 13.52
CA ILE A 623 -11.40 9.25 14.43
C ILE A 623 -11.37 7.76 14.82
N ARG A 624 -10.53 6.96 14.18
CA ARG A 624 -10.27 5.57 14.64
C ARG A 624 -9.00 5.51 15.48
N LYS A 625 -9.04 4.66 16.52
CA LYS A 625 -7.85 4.24 17.26
C LYS A 625 -6.88 3.58 16.29
N ALA A 626 -5.72 4.21 16.09
CA ALA A 626 -4.55 3.58 15.49
C ALA A 626 -4.14 2.34 16.29
#